data_AF-A0A3N5M644-F1
#
_entry.id   AF-A0A3N5M644-F1
#
_cell.length_a   1.000
_cell.length_b   1.000
_cell.length_c   1.000
_cell.angle_alpha   90.00
_cell.angle_beta   90.00
_cell.angle_gamma   90.00
#
_symmetry.space_group_name_H-M   'P 1'
#
loop_
_entity.id
_entity.type
_entity.pdbx_description
1 polymer ?
#
loop_
_entity_poly.entity_id
_entity_poly.type
_entity_poly.pdbx_seq_one_letter_code
_entity_poly.pdbx_strand_id
1 'polypeptide(L)' 'MAQLGAVQIWANALQNQAEATAAYRRALALGGTAPLPRLFQTAGAKFQFDTQTLGNAVELLERTIEKLSSV' A
#
# COMPACT_ATOMS: atom_id res chain seq x y z
N MET A 1 -2.23 -10.74 4.09
CA MET A 1 -1.36 -10.46 2.90
C MET A 1 -1.83 -9.24 2.12
N ALA A 2 -3.05 -9.20 1.57
CA ALA A 2 -3.56 -8.03 0.84
C ALA A 2 -3.57 -6.73 1.68
N GLN A 3 -3.86 -6.82 2.98
CA GLN A 3 -3.85 -5.68 3.90
C GLN A 3 -2.49 -4.98 3.98
N LEU A 4 -1.37 -5.72 3.94
CA LEU A 4 -0.03 -5.13 3.93
C LEU A 4 0.25 -4.38 2.61
N GLY A 5 -0.27 -4.89 1.49
CA GLY A 5 -0.26 -4.17 0.21
C GLY A 5 -1.11 -2.90 0.25
N ALA A 6 -2.29 -2.96 0.88
CA ALA A 6 -3.17 -1.80 1.03
C ALA A 6 -2.51 -0.68 1.86
N VAL A 7 -1.83 -1.02 2.96
CA VAL A 7 -1.09 -0.04 3.77
C VAL A 7 0.04 0.60 2.97
N GLN A 8 0.75 -0.15 2.12
CA GLN A 8 1.78 0.42 1.23
C GLN A 8 1.18 1.38 0.20
N ILE A 9 0.05 1.03 -0.42
CA ILE A 9 -0.64 1.93 -1.36
C ILE A 9 -1.10 3.21 -0.66
N TRP A 10 -1.60 3.07 0.58
CA TRP A 10 -1.98 4.23 1.40
C TRP A 10 -0.76 5.09 1.79
N ALA A 11 0.36 4.48 2.16
CA ALA A 11 1.61 5.20 2.43
C ALA A 11 2.04 6.05 1.22
N ASN A 12 1.95 5.50 0.01
CA ASN A 12 2.21 6.24 -1.22
C ASN A 12 1.21 7.38 -1.43
N ALA A 13 -0.08 7.14 -1.13
CA ALA A 13 -1.13 8.15 -1.28
C ALA A 13 -0.96 9.34 -0.32
N LEU A 14 -0.37 9.13 0.86
CA LEU A 14 -0.02 10.21 1.79
C LEU A 14 1.10 11.11 1.26
N GLN A 15 1.96 10.60 0.37
CA GLN A 15 3.01 11.37 -0.29
C GLN A 15 2.52 12.04 -1.58
N ASN A 16 1.84 11.26 -2.45
CA ASN A 16 1.29 11.72 -3.71
C ASN A 16 0.00 10.95 -4.05
N GLN A 17 -1.13 11.53 -3.65
CA GLN A 17 -2.44 10.90 -3.81
C GLN A 17 -2.82 10.63 -5.27
N ALA A 18 -2.50 11.56 -6.17
CA ALA A 18 -2.85 11.45 -7.59
C ALA A 18 -2.10 10.29 -8.25
N GLU A 19 -0.81 10.18 -7.99
CA GLU A 19 0.02 9.10 -8.51
C GLU A 19 -0.38 7.74 -7.94
N ALA A 20 -0.58 7.64 -6.63
CA ALA A 20 -0.99 6.39 -5.97
C ALA A 20 -2.32 5.86 -6.54
N THR A 21 -3.29 6.76 -6.74
CA THR A 21 -4.59 6.39 -7.34
C THR A 21 -4.43 5.95 -8.79
N ALA A 22 -3.59 6.61 -9.57
CA ALA A 22 -3.31 6.21 -10.95
C ALA A 22 -2.62 4.83 -11.02
N ALA A 23 -1.63 4.58 -10.18
CA ALA A 23 -0.96 3.29 -10.07
C ALA A 23 -1.93 2.17 -9.68
N TYR A 24 -2.78 2.40 -8.67
CA TYR A 24 -3.80 1.46 -8.26
C TYR A 24 -4.78 1.12 -9.40
N ARG A 25 -5.26 2.11 -10.15
CA ARG A 25 -6.13 1.87 -11.32
C ARG A 25 -5.44 1.07 -12.42
N ARG A 26 -4.15 1.31 -12.68
CA ARG A 26 -3.37 0.49 -13.62
C ARG A 26 -3.29 -0.96 -13.17
N ALA A 27 -3.09 -1.22 -11.89
CA ALA A 27 -3.08 -2.58 -11.35
C ALA A 27 -4.44 -3.26 -11.49
N LEU A 28 -5.54 -2.55 -11.22
CA LEU A 28 -6.90 -3.08 -11.42
C LEU A 28 -7.20 -3.41 -12.89
N ALA A 29 -6.67 -2.61 -13.83
CA ALA A 29 -6.85 -2.85 -15.26
C ALA A 29 -6.18 -4.16 -15.75
N LEU A 30 -5.18 -4.67 -15.02
CA LEU A 30 -4.58 -5.98 -15.31
C LEU A 30 -5.50 -7.15 -14.92
N GLY A 31 -6.47 -6.94 -14.04
CA GLY A 31 -7.38 -7.98 -13.57
C GLY A 31 -6.65 -9.26 -13.14
N GLY A 32 -7.11 -10.41 -13.64
CA GLY A 32 -6.51 -11.72 -13.39
C GLY A 32 -5.42 -12.14 -14.38
N THR A 33 -4.95 -11.25 -15.27
CA THR A 33 -4.03 -11.64 -16.36
C THR A 33 -2.55 -11.45 -16.02
N ALA A 34 -2.23 -11.05 -14.78
CA ALA A 34 -0.87 -10.84 -14.33
C ALA A 34 -0.59 -11.58 -13.00
N PRO A 35 0.64 -12.07 -12.77
CA PRO A 35 1.02 -12.66 -11.50
C PRO A 35 0.86 -11.70 -10.32
N LEU A 36 0.55 -12.23 -9.13
CA LEU A 36 0.38 -11.44 -7.91
C LEU A 36 1.54 -10.45 -7.63
N PRO A 37 2.83 -10.82 -7.73
CA PRO A 37 3.91 -9.86 -7.54
C PRO A 37 3.88 -8.67 -8.51
N ARG A 38 3.45 -8.92 -9.76
CA ARG A 38 3.32 -7.89 -10.79
C ARG A 38 2.14 -6.96 -10.50
N LEU A 39 1.03 -7.49 -10.00
CA LEU A 39 -0.13 -6.69 -9.58
C LEU A 39 0.25 -5.73 -8.45
N PHE A 40 0.96 -6.22 -7.42
CA PHE A 40 1.44 -5.40 -6.32
C PHE A 40 2.38 -4.30 -6.82
N GLN A 41 3.39 -4.67 -7.62
CA GLN A 41 4.34 -3.72 -8.18
C GLN A 41 3.65 -2.63 -9.00
N THR A 42 2.66 -3.00 -9.82
CA THR A 42 1.90 -2.05 -10.65
C THR A 42 1.09 -1.09 -9.79
N ALA A 43 0.60 -1.53 -8.63
CA ALA A 43 -0.10 -0.68 -7.66
C ALA A 43 0.85 0.20 -6.84
N GLY A 44 2.17 0.11 -7.05
CA GLY A 44 3.18 0.81 -6.24
C GLY A 44 3.50 0.13 -4.91
N ALA A 45 3.08 -1.13 -4.72
CA ALA A 45 3.37 -1.91 -3.51
C ALA A 45 4.42 -3.01 -3.80
N LYS A 46 5.05 -3.52 -2.75
CA LYS A 46 5.92 -4.70 -2.82
C LYS A 46 5.17 -5.93 -2.33
N PHE A 47 5.29 -7.02 -3.08
CA PHE A 47 4.84 -8.35 -2.63
C PHE A 47 5.90 -8.96 -1.69
N GLN A 48 6.06 -8.34 -0.52
CA GLN A 48 7.03 -8.70 0.51
C GLN A 48 6.31 -8.76 1.86
N PHE A 49 6.60 -9.79 2.65
CA PHE A 49 5.94 -10.09 3.93
C PHE A 49 6.97 -10.35 5.04
N ASP A 50 8.12 -9.68 4.96
CA ASP A 50 9.14 -9.72 6.01
C ASP A 50 8.78 -8.81 7.19
N THR A 51 9.51 -9.01 8.29
CA THR A 51 9.35 -8.25 9.54
C THR A 51 9.54 -6.75 9.34
N GLN A 52 10.45 -6.35 8.45
CA GLN A 52 10.71 -4.94 8.17
C GLN A 52 9.50 -4.28 7.49
N THR A 53 8.94 -4.92 6.47
CA THR A 53 7.76 -4.42 5.74
C THR A 53 6.55 -4.34 6.67
N LEU A 54 6.37 -5.35 7.53
CA LEU A 54 5.31 -5.34 8.55
C LEU A 54 5.52 -4.22 9.58
N GLY A 55 6.73 -4.02 10.06
CA GLY A 55 7.07 -2.96 11.01
C GLY A 55 6.72 -1.57 10.49
N ASN A 56 7.11 -1.26 9.25
CA ASN A 56 6.79 0.02 8.61
C ASN A 56 5.27 0.26 8.49
N ALA A 57 4.50 -0.81 8.22
CA ALA A 57 3.05 -0.72 8.10
C ALA A 57 2.37 -0.46 9.46
N VAL A 58 2.83 -1.15 10.52
CA VAL A 58 2.33 -0.96 11.88
C VAL A 58 2.66 0.45 12.36
N GLU A 59 3.89 0.92 12.17
CA GLU A 59 4.32 2.26 12.56
C GLU A 59 3.45 3.35 11.92
N LEU A 60 3.14 3.22 10.63
CA LEU A 60 2.27 4.17 9.93
C LEU A 60 0.85 4.19 10.51
N LEU A 61 0.30 3.02 10.81
CA LEU A 61 -1.04 2.89 11.39
C LEU A 61 -1.08 3.51 12.79
N GLU A 62 -0.12 3.17 13.65
CA GLU A 62 -0.03 3.68 15.03
C GLU A 62 0.09 5.20 15.05
N ARG A 63 1.03 5.77 14.28
CA ARG A 63 1.19 7.24 14.16
C ARG A 63 -0.09 7.94 13.72
N THR A 64 -0.85 7.30 12.82
CA THR A 64 -2.11 7.87 12.31
C THR A 64 -3.22 7.79 13.35
N ILE A 65 -3.34 6.66 14.07
CA ILE A 65 -4.31 6.48 15.15
C ILE A 65 -4.04 7.49 16.27
N GLU A 66 -2.77 7.66 16.67
CA GLU A 66 -2.37 8.63 17.69
C GLU A 66 -2.78 10.06 17.27
N LYS A 67 -2.43 10.46 16.04
CA LYS A 67 -2.80 11.77 15.49
C LYS A 67 -4.31 12.03 15.50
N LEU A 68 -5.13 11.00 15.24
CA LEU A 68 -6.58 11.12 15.20
C LEU A 68 -7.21 11.08 16.60
N SER A 69 -6.54 10.45 17.56
CA SER A 69 -7.01 10.32 18.95
C SER A 69 -6.66 11.53 19.81
N SER A 70 -5.70 12.35 19.38
CA SER A 70 -5.34 13.63 20.00
C SER A 70 -6.22 14.81 19.54
N VAL A 71 -7.30 14.54 18.79
CA VAL A 71 -8.27 15.54 18.28
C VAL A 71 -9.50 15.59 19.17
#